data_AF-A0A3N5S212-F1
#
_entry.id   AF-A0A3N5S212-F1
#
_cell.length_a   1.000
_cell.length_b   1.000
_cell.length_c   1.000
_cell.angle_alpha   90.00
_cell.angle_beta   90.00
_cell.angle_gamma   90.00
#
_symmetry.space_group_name_H-M   'P 1'
#
loop_
_entity.id
_entity.type
_entity.pdbx_description
1 polymer ?
#
loop_
_entity_poly.entity_id
_entity_poly.type
_entity_poly.pdbx_seq_one_letter_code
_entity_poly.pdbx_strand_id
1 'polypeptide(L)' 'MPLLLLIRHGENDFVRTGKLPGQTAGIHLNERGQKQAQALGEALKDVPLKAVYSSPLE' A
#
# COMPACT_ATOMS: atom_id res chain seq x y z
N MET A 1 4.67 22.62 -11.45
CA MET A 1 3.50 21.72 -11.59
C MET A 1 3.73 20.52 -10.66
N PRO A 2 2.83 20.23 -9.71
CA PRO A 2 2.97 19.06 -8.84
C PRO A 2 2.63 17.76 -9.60
N LEU A 3 3.36 16.68 -9.30
CA LEU A 3 3.02 15.32 -9.69
C LEU A 3 2.49 14.60 -8.44
N LEU A 4 1.30 14.01 -8.52
CA LEU A 4 0.71 13.23 -7.45
C LEU A 4 0.61 11.77 -7.86
N LEU A 5 1.28 10.89 -7.11
CA LEU A 5 1.19 9.44 -7.30
C LEU A 5 0.12 8.88 -6.36
N LEU A 6 -0.91 8.26 -6.93
CA LEU A 6 -1.99 7.61 -6.17
C LEU A 6 -1.74 6.11 -6.16
N ILE A 7 -1.45 5.56 -4.98
CA ILE A 7 -0.99 4.19 -4.82
C ILE A 7 -1.93 3.49 -3.84
N ARG A 8 -2.45 2.33 -4.26
CA ARG A 8 -3.23 1.44 -3.37
C ARG A 8 -2.28 0.58 -2.55
N HIS A 9 -2.66 0.28 -1.30
CA HIS A 9 -1.95 -0.68 -0.46
C HIS A 9 -1.83 -2.06 -1.15
N GLY A 10 -0.82 -2.83 -0.77
CA GLY A 10 -0.61 -4.19 -1.27
C GLY A 10 -1.73 -5.16 -0.84
N GLU A 11 -1.68 -6.38 -1.35
CA GLU A 11 -2.67 -7.41 -1.03
C GLU A 11 -2.72 -7.76 0.47
N ASN A 12 -3.93 -7.99 0.98
CA ASN A 12 -4.18 -8.59 2.28
C ASN A 12 -5.13 -9.78 2.13
N ASP A 13 -5.21 -10.63 3.16
CA ASP A 13 -6.02 -11.85 3.09
C ASP A 13 -7.53 -11.61 3.18
N PHE A 14 -7.95 -10.41 3.59
CA PHE A 14 -9.36 -10.03 3.66
C PHE A 14 -9.98 -9.86 2.28
N VAL A 15 -9.20 -9.43 1.27
CA VAL A 15 -9.68 -9.34 -0.13
C VAL A 15 -10.20 -10.70 -0.63
N ARG A 16 -9.59 -11.81 -0.21
CA ARG A 16 -10.00 -13.17 -0.62
C ARG A 16 -11.31 -13.65 0.00
N THR A 17 -11.73 -13.06 1.12
CA THR A 17 -12.94 -13.49 1.85
C THR A 17 -14.23 -12.84 1.34
N GLY A 18 -14.14 -11.89 0.40
CA GLY A 18 -15.30 -11.13 -0.09
C GLY A 18 -15.90 -10.17 0.95
N LYS A 19 -15.27 -10.03 2.12
CA LYS A 19 -15.67 -9.06 3.16
C LYS A 19 -14.90 -7.76 2.97
N LEU A 20 -15.60 -6.64 3.10
CA LEU A 20 -14.97 -5.32 3.15
C LEU A 20 -14.44 -5.07 4.56
N PRO A 21 -13.12 -5.00 4.76
CA PRO A 21 -12.56 -4.80 6.10
C PRO A 21 -12.85 -3.42 6.69
N GLY A 22 -13.18 -2.41 5.87
CA GLY A 22 -13.39 -1.05 6.35
C GLY A 22 -12.15 -0.50 7.08
N GLN A 23 -12.35 0.00 8.30
CA GLN A 23 -11.29 0.48 9.20
C GLN A 23 -10.92 -0.55 10.28
N THR A 24 -11.15 -1.84 10.04
CA THR A 24 -10.82 -2.87 11.02
C THR A 24 -9.31 -2.88 11.29
N ALA A 25 -8.93 -2.72 12.55
CA ALA A 25 -7.54 -2.77 12.98
C ALA A 25 -6.93 -4.17 12.85
N GLY A 26 -5.60 -4.24 12.73
CA GLY A 26 -4.85 -5.51 12.68
C GLY A 26 -4.91 -6.23 11.33
N ILE A 27 -5.25 -5.52 10.26
CA ILE A 27 -5.22 -6.07 8.90
C ILE A 27 -3.93 -5.65 8.24
N HIS A 28 -3.04 -6.62 8.07
CA HIS A 28 -1.73 -6.40 7.48
C HIS A 28 -1.66 -6.92 6.05
N LEU A 29 -0.62 -6.50 5.34
CA LEU A 29 -0.24 -7.09 4.07
C LEU A 29 0.10 -8.57 4.26
N ASN A 30 -0.42 -9.42 3.36
CA ASN A 30 0.02 -10.80 3.27
C ASN A 30 1.40 -10.87 2.60
N GLU A 31 2.02 -12.05 2.52
CA GLU A 31 3.37 -12.20 1.94
C GLU A 31 3.49 -11.62 0.53
N ARG A 32 2.42 -11.75 -0.27
CA ARG A 32 2.37 -11.20 -1.63
C ARG A 32 2.24 -9.68 -1.60
N GLY A 33 1.43 -9.13 -0.71
CA GLY A 33 1.32 -7.69 -0.46
C GLY A 33 2.64 -7.05 -0.04
N GLN A 34 3.40 -7.72 0.82
CA GLN A 34 4.74 -7.26 1.24
C GLN A 34 5.71 -7.23 0.05
N LYS A 35 5.72 -8.28 -0.80
CA LYS A 35 6.52 -8.30 -2.03
C LYS A 35 6.12 -7.19 -3.01
N GLN A 36 4.82 -6.89 -3.13
CA GLN A 36 4.32 -5.78 -3.95
C GLN A 36 4.83 -4.43 -3.43
N ALA A 37 4.75 -4.20 -2.11
CA ALA A 37 5.25 -2.98 -1.49
C ALA A 37 6.76 -2.80 -1.69
N GLN A 38 7.53 -3.88 -1.56
CA GLN A 38 8.98 -3.85 -1.80
C GLN A 38 9.31 -3.56 -3.27
N ALA A 39 8.64 -4.22 -4.22
CA ALA A 39 8.85 -3.98 -5.65
C ALA A 39 8.50 -2.54 -6.06
N LEU A 40 7.46 -1.96 -5.45
CA LEU A 40 7.12 -0.56 -5.64
C LEU A 40 8.21 0.37 -5.11
N GLY A 41 8.75 0.08 -3.92
CA GLY A 41 9.87 0.83 -3.35
C GLY A 41 11.08 0.85 -4.28
N GLU A 42 11.44 -0.31 -4.85
CA GLU A 42 12.51 -0.41 -5.84
C GLU A 42 12.20 0.37 -7.13
N ALA A 43 10.97 0.32 -7.62
CA ALA A 43 10.55 1.04 -8.83
C ALA A 43 10.56 2.57 -8.65
N LEU A 44 10.31 3.05 -7.43
CA LEU A 44 10.24 4.48 -7.12
C LEU A 44 11.52 5.04 -6.48
N LYS A 45 12.57 4.23 -6.31
CA LYS A 45 13.79 4.62 -5.58
C LYS A 45 14.48 5.89 -6.09
N ASP A 46 14.42 6.12 -7.41
CA ASP A 46 15.05 7.27 -8.08
C ASP A 46 14.06 8.42 -8.34
N VAL A 47 12.80 8.27 -7.92
CA VAL A 47 11.78 9.31 -8.08
C VAL A 47 11.98 10.38 -6.98
N PRO A 48 12.05 11.68 -7.34
CA PRO A 48 12.32 12.75 -6.38
C PRO A 48 11.08 13.11 -5.53
N LEU A 49 10.63 12.18 -4.69
CA LEU A 49 9.48 12.35 -3.80
C LEU A 49 9.77 13.42 -2.73
N LYS A 50 8.91 14.44 -2.66
CA LYS A 50 9.02 15.53 -1.68
C LYS A 50 8.22 15.28 -0.40
N ALA A 51 7.19 14.45 -0.48
CA ALA A 51 6.34 14.08 0.64
C ALA A 51 5.68 12.73 0.36
N VAL A 52 5.36 12.00 1.43
CA VAL A 52 4.61 10.75 1.40
C VAL A 52 3.47 10.88 2.40
N TYR A 53 2.26 10.51 1.99
CA TYR A 53 1.08 10.48 2.84
C TYR A 53 0.48 9.08 2.77
N SER A 54 0.10 8.54 3.91
CA SER A 54 -0.60 7.26 4.01
C SER A 54 -1.83 7.39 4.89
N SER A 55 -2.77 6.46 4.69
CA SER A 55 -3.82 6.18 5.68
C SER A 55 -3.18 5.79 7.02
N PRO A 56 -3.83 6.04 8.17
CA PRO A 56 -3.37 5.55 9.48
C PRO A 56 -3.62 4.05 9.69
N LEU A 57 -4.02 3.32 8.64
CA LEU A 57 -4.23 1.87 8.69
C LEU A 57 -2.90 1.13 8.51
N GLU A 58 -2.83 -0.07 9.07
CA GLU A 58 -1.68 -0.98 9.06
C GLU A 58 -1.37 -1.58 7.67
#